data_AF-A0A5B8NRV7-F1
#
_entry.id   AF-A0A5B8NRV7-F1
#
_cell.length_a   1.000
_cell.length_b   1.000
_cell.length_c   1.000
_cell.angle_alpha   90.00
_cell.angle_beta   90.00
_cell.angle_gamma   90.00
#
_symmetry.space_group_name_H-M   'P 1'
#
loop_
_entity.id
_entity.type
_entity.pdbx_description
1 polymer ?
#
loop_
_entity_poly.entity_id
_entity_poly.type
_entity_poly.pdbx_seq_one_letter_code
_entity_poly.pdbx_strand_id
1 'polypeptide(L)' 'MRIIQTKGIVKNGNLCASIPEEIKNGEVDVIIVSSEQPDEFERRYQIMQEKGYDKPEKVRELIQQVKQEMLKEKGREE' A
#
# COMPACT_ATOMS: atom_id res chain seq x y z
N MET A 1 21.02 19.16 -7.18
CA MET A 1 20.06 18.06 -7.35
C MET A 1 19.06 18.45 -8.43
N ARG A 2 18.88 17.64 -9.47
CA ARG A 2 17.98 17.93 -10.60
C ARG A 2 17.15 16.68 -10.87
N ILE A 3 15.83 16.83 -11.00
CA ILE A 3 14.92 15.74 -11.34
C ILE A 3 14.68 15.79 -12.85
N ILE A 4 14.81 14.64 -13.52
CA ILE A 4 14.49 14.48 -14.94
C ILE A 4 13.29 13.55 -15.03
N GLN A 5 12.16 14.10 -15.48
CA GLN A 5 10.95 13.32 -15.71
C GLN A 5 10.89 12.90 -17.18
N THR A 6 10.96 11.59 -17.42
CA THR A 6 10.88 11.01 -18.77
C THR A 6 9.91 9.83 -18.76
N LYS A 7 9.42 9.43 -19.94
CA LYS A 7 8.60 8.22 -20.06
C LYS A 7 9.52 7.01 -20.10
N GLY A 8 9.41 6.17 -19.08
CA GLY A 8 9.99 4.83 -19.08
C GLY A 8 9.02 3.81 -19.69
N ILE A 9 9.56 2.80 -20.35
CA ILE A 9 8.79 1.63 -20.82
C ILE A 9 9.18 0.45 -19.92
N VAL A 10 8.18 -0.17 -19.30
CA VAL A 10 8.39 -1.41 -18.54
C VAL A 10 8.03 -2.59 -19.43
N LYS A 11 9.00 -3.48 -19.68
CA LYS A 11 8.79 -4.71 -20.47
C LYS A 11 9.51 -5.88 -19.83
N ASN A 12 8.79 -6.97 -19.59
CA ASN A 12 9.31 -8.18 -18.93
C ASN A 12 10.01 -7.88 -17.58
N GLY A 13 9.45 -6.95 -16.79
CA GLY A 13 10.02 -6.54 -15.50
C GLY A 13 11.21 -5.58 -15.59
N ASN A 14 11.68 -5.21 -16.80
CA ASN A 14 12.78 -4.27 -16.98
C ASN A 14 12.26 -2.88 -17.32
N LEU A 15 12.77 -1.85 -16.63
CA LEU A 15 12.50 -0.43 -16.92
C LEU A 15 13.55 0.10 -17.91
N CYS A 16 13.10 0.51 -19.08
CA CYS A 16 13.93 1.20 -20.08
C CYS A 16 13.54 2.68 -20.15
N ALA A 17 14.50 3.58 -19.94
CA ALA A 17 14.30 5.02 -20.06
C ALA A 17 15.45 5.63 -20.85
N SER A 18 15.14 6.60 -21.70
CA SER A 18 16.16 7.41 -22.37
C SER A 18 16.65 8.49 -21.41
N ILE A 19 17.94 8.44 -21.06
CA ILE A 19 18.60 9.43 -20.21
C ILE A 19 19.57 10.30 -21.03
N PRO A 20 19.73 11.59 -20.70
CA PRO A 20 20.75 12.46 -21.31
C PRO A 20 22.17 11.90 -21.25
N GLU A 21 22.99 12.18 -22.26
CA GLU A 21 24.39 11.70 -22.31
C GLU A 21 25.23 12.17 -21.11
N GLU A 22 24.88 13.33 -20.55
CA GLU A 22 25.52 13.98 -19.40
C GLU A 22 25.54 13.10 -18.13
N ILE A 23 24.64 12.11 -18.02
CA ILE A 23 24.49 11.19 -16.88
C ILE A 23 24.72 9.71 -17.25
N LYS A 24 25.17 9.43 -18.48
CA LYS A 24 25.29 8.07 -19.04
C LYS A 24 26.19 7.12 -18.24
N ASN A 25 27.17 7.66 -17.49
CA ASN A 25 28.10 6.90 -16.65
C ASN A 25 28.01 7.31 -15.15
N GLY A 26 26.89 7.91 -14.74
CA GLY A 26 26.65 8.33 -13.36
C GLY A 26 25.69 7.42 -12.62
N GLU A 27 25.69 7.52 -11.29
CA GLU A 27 24.67 6.90 -10.42
C GLU A 27 23.51 7.87 -10.23
N VAL A 28 22.28 7.34 -10.22
CA VAL A 28 21.06 8.14 -10.05
C VAL A 28 20.08 7.42 -9.12
N ASP A 29 19.36 8.20 -8.32
CA ASP A 29 18.19 7.70 -7.61
C ASP A 29 17.02 7.52 -8.59
N VAL A 30 16.36 6.36 -8.54
CA VAL A 30 15.22 6.03 -9.41
C VAL A 30 13.93 6.09 -8.62
N ILE A 31 12.99 6.92 -9.07
CA ILE A 31 11.63 7.03 -8.53
C ILE A 31 10.65 6.46 -9.57
N ILE A 32 9.90 5.43 -9.20
CA ILE A 32 8.87 4.81 -10.05
C ILE A 32 7.50 5.19 -9.51
N VAL A 33 6.69 5.84 -10.34
CA VAL A 33 5.28 6.17 -10.04
C VAL A 33 4.41 5.42 -11.03
N SER A 34 3.54 4.54 -10.52
CA SER A 34 2.55 3.82 -11.33
C SER A 34 1.17 4.40 -11.09
N SER A 35 0.45 4.73 -12.17
CA SER A 35 -0.95 5.14 -12.10
C SER A 35 -1.92 3.95 -12.06
N GLU A 36 -1.44 2.74 -12.34
CA GLU A 36 -2.28 1.54 -12.44
C GLU A 36 -2.25 0.70 -11.16
N GLN A 37 -1.26 0.92 -10.29
CA GLN A 37 -1.20 0.24 -9.00
C GLN A 37 -1.90 1.09 -7.94
N PRO A 38 -2.80 0.49 -7.14
CA PRO A 38 -3.44 1.20 -6.05
C PRO A 38 -2.35 1.65 -5.08
N ASP A 39 -2.47 2.89 -4.62
CA ASP A 39 -1.61 3.36 -3.55
C ASP A 39 -1.89 2.61 -2.24
N GLU A 40 -1.11 2.90 -1.20
CA GLU A 40 -1.28 2.22 0.09
C GLU A 40 -2.68 2.45 0.68
N PHE A 41 -3.24 3.64 0.51
CA PHE A 41 -4.57 3.97 1.01
C PHE A 41 -5.63 3.14 0.28
N GLU A 42 -5.57 3.10 -1.04
CA GLU A 42 -6.51 2.36 -1.88
C GLU A 42 -6.40 0.85 -1.64
N ARG A 43 -5.19 0.33 -1.46
CA ARG A 43 -4.97 -1.07 -1.06
C ARG A 43 -5.61 -1.38 0.30
N ARG A 44 -5.41 -0.52 1.30
CA ARG A 44 -6.01 -0.71 2.64
C ARG A 44 -7.54 -0.64 2.56
N TYR A 45 -8.07 0.27 1.75
CA TYR A 45 -9.50 0.43 1.56
C TYR A 45 -10.13 -0.79 0.89
N GLN A 46 -9.50 -1.34 -0.16
CA GLN A 46 -9.93 -2.60 -0.80
C GLN A 46 -9.98 -3.75 0.21
N ILE A 47 -8.96 -3.89 1.08
CA ILE A 47 -8.96 -4.92 2.14
C ILE A 47 -10.12 -4.70 3.12
N MET A 48 -10.45 -3.45 3.48
CA MET A 48 -11.59 -3.18 4.36
C MET A 48 -12.91 -3.59 3.71
N GLN A 49 -13.10 -3.32 2.42
CA GLN A 49 -14.28 -3.73 1.67
C GLN A 49 -14.39 -5.26 1.56
N GLU A 50 -13.29 -5.96 1.23
CA GLU A 50 -13.26 -7.42 1.16
C GLU A 50 -13.65 -8.07 2.49
N LYS A 51 -13.22 -7.47 3.61
CA LYS A 51 -13.57 -7.94 4.96
C LYS A 51 -14.93 -7.45 5.45
N GLY A 52 -15.61 -6.59 4.68
CA GLY A 52 -16.90 -5.99 5.03
C GLY A 52 -16.82 -4.96 6.16
N TYR A 53 -15.63 -4.45 6.49
CA TYR A 53 -15.42 -3.43 7.53
C TYR A 53 -15.78 -2.02 7.08
N ASP A 54 -16.14 -1.85 5.82
CA ASP A 54 -16.84 -0.67 5.30
C ASP A 54 -18.30 -0.59 5.80
N LYS A 55 -18.86 -1.70 6.32
CA LYS A 55 -20.24 -1.76 6.84
C LYS A 55 -20.31 -1.54 8.35
N PRO A 56 -21.16 -0.62 8.83
CA PRO A 56 -21.32 -0.34 10.26
C PRO A 56 -21.67 -1.57 11.11
N GLU A 57 -22.43 -2.51 10.55
CA GLU A 57 -22.86 -3.74 11.23
C GLU A 57 -21.67 -4.63 11.56
N LYS A 58 -20.77 -4.84 10.59
CA LYS A 58 -19.59 -5.69 10.76
C LYS A 58 -18.61 -5.10 11.78
N VAL A 59 -18.48 -3.77 11.81
CA VAL A 59 -17.68 -3.07 12.80
C VAL A 59 -18.26 -3.27 14.20
N ARG A 60 -19.59 -3.19 14.36
CA ARG A 60 -20.26 -3.44 15.65
C ARG A 60 -20.07 -4.87 16.13
N GLU A 61 -20.20 -5.85 15.25
CA GLU A 61 -19.92 -7.26 15.55
C GLU A 61 -18.49 -7.44 16.09
N LEU A 62 -17.51 -6.82 15.43
CA LEU A 62 -16.10 -6.92 15.84
C LEU A 62 -15.87 -6.32 17.22
N ILE A 63 -16.43 -5.12 17.48
CA ILE A 63 -16.33 -4.46 18.79
C ILE A 63 -16.93 -5.36 19.87
N GLN A 64 -18.04 -6.03 19.58
CA GLN A 64 -18.70 -6.91 20.54
C GLN A 64 -17.88 -8.18 20.81
N GLN A 65 -17.27 -8.78 19.77
CA GLN A 65 -16.36 -9.92 19.91
C GLN A 65 -15.14 -9.57 20.77
N VAL A 66 -14.45 -8.46 20.45
CA VAL A 66 -13.27 -8.01 21.20
C VAL A 66 -13.62 -7.72 22.66
N LYS A 67 -14.77 -7.08 22.92
CA LYS A 67 -15.24 -6.86 24.30
C LYS A 67 -15.44 -8.16 25.06
N GLN A 68 -16.04 -9.17 24.43
CA GLN A 68 -16.24 -10.48 25.06
C GLN A 68 -14.92 -11.21 25.30
N GLU A 69 -13.97 -11.13 24.38
CA GLU A 69 -12.63 -11.72 24.54
C GLU A 69 -11.89 -11.08 25.71
N MET A 70 -11.84 -9.75 25.80
CA MET A 70 -11.19 -9.05 26.92
C MET A 70 -11.85 -9.36 28.28
N LEU A 71 -13.17 -9.53 28.32
CA LEU A 71 -13.87 -9.93 29.55
C LEU A 71 -13.52 -11.38 29.95
N LYS A 72 -13.39 -12.30 28.98
CA LYS A 72 -12.97 -13.68 29.23
C LYS A 72 -11.52 -13.78 29.71
N GLU A 73 -10.63 -12.94 29.20
CA GLU A 73 -9.24 -12.88 29.65
C GLU A 73 -9.17 -12.35 31.09
N LYS A 74 -9.89 -11.26 31.41
CA LYS A 74 -9.93 -10.73 32.78
C LYS A 74 -10.52 -11.71 33.80
N GLY A 75 -11.54 -12.48 33.43
CA GLY A 75 -12.11 -13.50 34.31
C GLY A 75 -11.31 -14.80 34.42
N ARG A 76 -10.19 -14.93 33.69
CA ARG A 76 -9.24 -16.06 33.82
C ARG A 76 -8.03 -15.72 34.70
N GLU A 77 -7.82 -14.46 35.03
CA GLU A 77 -6.75 -13.99 35.91
C GLU A 77 -7.19 -13.89 37.39
N GLU A 78 -8.46 -14.16 37.69
CA GLU A 78 -9.01 -14.37 39.05
C GLU A 78 -9.18 -15.86 39.37
#